data_AF-A0A2J6W339-F1
#
_entry.id   AF-A0A2J6W339-F1
#
_cell.length_a   1.000
_cell.length_b   1.000
_cell.length_c   1.000
_cell.angle_alpha   90.00
_cell.angle_beta   90.00
_cell.angle_gamma   90.00
#
_symmetry.space_group_name_H-M   'P 1'
#
loop_
_entity.id
_entity.type
_entity.pdbx_description
1 polymer ?
#
loop_
_entity_poly.entity_id
_entity_poly.type
_entity_poly.pdbx_seq_one_letter_code
_entity_poly.pdbx_strand_id
1 'polypeptide(L)'
;MVTNLPAEAIAKLNKYSDAKTHDEKIKALEEFISAVPKHKGTENLLYWARSRLAELRQEEEKERRKKRGGGGPKLFIEKTGAGQIAVIGPPNSGKSSIVSRLTNAKVLISPVPFSTNEPVPGMMSFEDIKFQLIDTPPIIGNEGNYVNTKTMALARNADALIIVIGLDYDPINSFKRVSNTLEKKGIIISIQKGFIRIIKERVGNGINVLFYGRPSFTEEDVKRALSSYRIYDATVEIYGKPSLDDIDSSLLNAKVYKPTIVLFNKSDLVKNREEVEDGIEREKIIPNDVKYYFVSAKNNENLEKLGKEIFNMLKIKRIYTKKPNSPPDKDPLIIRENANVKEIAEAINPHIANIKYAKIWGSGVKYDGQRVGPEYVPKDKDVVEIRY
;
A
#
# COMPACT_ATOMS: atom_id res chain seq x y z
N MET A 1 -20.03 18.05 -4.85
CA MET A 1 -21.33 18.55 -5.38
C MET A 1 -22.31 17.39 -5.43
N VAL A 2 -23.52 17.56 -4.89
CA VAL A 2 -24.54 16.51 -4.87
C VAL A 2 -24.98 16.25 -6.31
N THR A 3 -24.48 15.16 -6.91
CA THR A 3 -24.83 14.82 -8.28
C THR A 3 -26.25 14.27 -8.25
N ASN A 4 -27.23 15.09 -8.65
CA ASN A 4 -28.62 14.67 -8.74
C ASN A 4 -28.76 13.69 -9.91
N LEU A 5 -28.38 12.44 -9.66
CA LEU A 5 -28.40 11.36 -10.63
C LEU A 5 -29.85 10.88 -10.83
N PRO A 6 -30.28 10.62 -12.08
CA PRO A 6 -31.57 9.99 -12.31
C PRO A 6 -31.66 8.66 -11.54
N ALA A 7 -32.84 8.36 -10.99
CA ALA A 7 -33.07 7.12 -10.23
C ALA A 7 -32.69 5.86 -11.03
N GLU A 8 -32.82 5.91 -12.36
CA GLU A 8 -32.42 4.85 -13.28
C GLU A 8 -30.89 4.63 -13.29
N ALA A 9 -30.10 5.71 -13.28
CA ALA A 9 -28.64 5.63 -13.22
C ALA A 9 -28.19 5.05 -11.87
N ILE A 10 -28.81 5.47 -10.76
CA ILE A 10 -28.50 4.94 -9.42
C ILE A 10 -28.81 3.43 -9.36
N ALA A 11 -29.95 2.99 -9.91
CA ALA A 11 -30.30 1.57 -9.97
C ALA A 11 -29.28 0.74 -10.76
N LYS A 12 -28.76 1.27 -11.88
CA LYS A 12 -27.75 0.60 -12.71
C LYS A 12 -26.37 0.56 -12.03
N LEU A 13 -26.02 1.59 -11.26
CA LEU A 13 -24.81 1.60 -10.42
C LEU A 13 -24.87 0.55 -9.29
N ASN A 14 -26.06 0.34 -8.73
CA ASN A 14 -26.28 -0.71 -7.72
C ASN A 14 -26.16 -2.10 -8.32
N LYS A 15 -26.71 -2.34 -9.52
CA LYS A 15 -26.47 -3.60 -10.24
C LYS A 15 -24.98 -3.90 -10.41
N TYR A 16 -24.16 -2.87 -10.67
CA TYR A 16 -22.71 -3.04 -10.74
C TYR A 16 -22.09 -3.42 -9.38
N SER A 17 -22.59 -2.85 -8.29
CA SER A 17 -22.10 -3.13 -6.93
C SER A 17 -22.50 -4.53 -6.44
N ASP A 18 -23.70 -4.99 -6.80
CA ASP A 18 -24.25 -6.31 -6.44
C ASP A 18 -23.77 -7.43 -7.37
N ALA A 19 -23.29 -7.09 -8.57
CA ALA A 19 -22.78 -8.04 -9.55
C ALA A 19 -21.60 -8.85 -8.98
N LYS A 20 -21.70 -10.17 -9.13
CA LYS A 20 -20.69 -11.11 -8.60
C LYS A 20 -19.67 -11.49 -9.67
N THR A 21 -20.06 -11.44 -10.94
CA THR A 21 -19.22 -11.82 -12.08
C THR A 21 -18.70 -10.60 -12.84
N HIS A 22 -17.59 -10.77 -13.58
CA HIS A 22 -17.03 -9.70 -14.42
C HIS A 22 -18.00 -9.28 -15.53
N ASP A 23 -18.68 -10.23 -16.16
CA ASP A 23 -19.61 -9.96 -17.26
C ASP A 23 -20.82 -9.15 -16.80
N GLU A 24 -21.36 -9.47 -15.62
CA GLU A 24 -22.44 -8.69 -14.98
C GLU A 24 -21.98 -7.27 -14.64
N LYS A 25 -20.75 -7.11 -14.15
CA LYS A 25 -20.17 -5.79 -13.84
C LYS A 25 -19.97 -4.94 -15.08
N ILE A 26 -19.47 -5.53 -16.17
CA ILE A 26 -19.28 -4.86 -17.46
C ILE A 26 -20.63 -4.38 -17.99
N LYS A 27 -21.62 -5.27 -18.05
CA LYS A 27 -22.97 -4.95 -18.52
C LYS A 27 -23.63 -3.86 -17.68
N ALA A 28 -23.52 -3.94 -16.36
CA ALA A 28 -24.07 -2.94 -15.46
C ALA A 28 -23.42 -1.55 -15.63
N LEU A 29 -22.10 -1.49 -15.87
CA LEU A 29 -21.40 -0.24 -16.15
C LEU A 29 -21.77 0.34 -17.53
N GLU A 30 -21.96 -0.49 -18.55
CA GLU A 30 -22.44 -0.04 -19.87
C GLU A 30 -23.85 0.55 -19.77
N GLU A 31 -24.75 -0.15 -19.10
CA GLU A 31 -26.11 0.32 -18.81
C GLU A 31 -26.06 1.66 -18.05
N PHE A 32 -25.19 1.75 -17.03
CA PHE A 32 -24.99 2.95 -16.22
C PHE A 32 -24.49 4.14 -17.05
N ILE A 33 -23.42 3.98 -17.82
CA ILE A 33 -22.85 5.04 -18.67
C ILE A 33 -23.90 5.54 -19.67
N SER A 34 -24.77 4.66 -20.16
CA SER A 34 -25.86 5.02 -21.07
C SER A 34 -26.99 5.80 -20.39
N ALA A 35 -27.20 5.62 -19.08
CA ALA A 35 -28.28 6.25 -18.33
C ALA A 35 -27.89 7.58 -17.68
N VAL A 36 -26.58 7.84 -17.52
CA VAL A 36 -26.09 9.06 -16.86
C VAL A 36 -26.12 10.25 -17.84
N PRO A 37 -26.78 11.38 -17.48
CA PRO A 37 -26.78 12.60 -18.29
C PRO A 37 -25.35 13.12 -18.48
N LYS A 38 -25.00 13.64 -19.67
CA LYS A 38 -23.66 14.18 -19.96
C LYS A 38 -23.63 15.68 -19.71
N HIS A 39 -23.36 16.09 -18.47
CA HIS A 39 -23.19 17.50 -18.10
C HIS A 39 -22.04 17.65 -17.10
N LYS A 40 -21.61 18.89 -16.83
CA LYS A 40 -20.43 19.19 -16.00
C LYS A 40 -20.44 18.51 -14.61
N GLY A 41 -21.61 18.32 -14.00
CA GLY A 41 -21.76 17.63 -12.71
C GLY A 41 -21.55 16.11 -12.71
N THR A 42 -21.63 15.42 -13.86
CA THR A 42 -21.52 13.95 -13.97
C THR A 42 -20.24 13.51 -14.68
N GLU A 43 -19.39 14.45 -15.07
CA GLU A 43 -18.19 14.22 -15.88
C GLU A 43 -17.18 13.30 -15.16
N ASN A 44 -16.92 13.55 -13.87
CA ASN A 44 -16.04 12.70 -13.05
C ASN A 44 -16.58 11.28 -12.89
N LEU A 45 -17.90 11.13 -12.77
CA LEU A 45 -18.57 9.84 -12.61
C LEU A 45 -18.57 9.03 -13.91
N LEU A 46 -18.80 9.70 -15.04
CA LEU A 46 -18.67 9.10 -16.37
C LEU A 46 -17.21 8.71 -16.68
N TYR A 47 -16.25 9.54 -16.26
CA TYR A 47 -14.82 9.24 -16.38
C TYR A 47 -14.44 7.98 -15.58
N TRP A 48 -14.87 7.90 -14.33
CA TRP A 48 -14.71 6.70 -13.50
C TRP A 48 -15.35 5.48 -14.16
N ALA A 49 -16.61 5.56 -14.57
CA ALA A 49 -17.33 4.43 -15.13
C ALA A 49 -16.68 3.90 -16.42
N ARG A 50 -16.24 4.81 -17.30
CA ARG A 50 -15.52 4.45 -18.54
C ARG A 50 -14.16 3.82 -18.23
N SER A 51 -13.41 4.39 -17.29
CA SER A 51 -12.11 3.84 -16.87
C SER A 51 -12.28 2.44 -16.27
N ARG A 52 -13.29 2.25 -15.43
CA ARG A 52 -13.59 0.97 -14.80
C ARG A 52 -14.07 -0.08 -15.80
N LEU A 53 -14.91 0.32 -16.76
CA LEU A 53 -15.35 -0.54 -17.86
C LEU A 53 -14.16 -1.00 -18.72
N ALA A 54 -13.22 -0.11 -19.02
CA ALA A 54 -12.00 -0.45 -19.75
C ALA A 54 -11.11 -1.44 -18.97
N GLU A 55 -10.94 -1.25 -17.66
CA GLU A 55 -10.21 -2.17 -16.80
C GLU A 55 -10.85 -3.57 -16.79
N LEU A 56 -12.17 -3.65 -16.57
CA LEU A 56 -12.89 -4.93 -16.51
C LEU A 56 -12.87 -5.68 -17.85
N ARG A 57 -13.04 -4.98 -18.98
CA ARG A 57 -12.93 -5.59 -20.31
C ARG A 57 -11.52 -6.15 -20.56
N GLN A 58 -10.47 -5.44 -20.11
CA GLN A 58 -9.10 -5.96 -20.19
C GLN A 58 -8.87 -7.17 -19.29
N GLU A 59 -9.47 -7.20 -18.10
CA GLU A 59 -9.41 -8.34 -17.19
C GLU A 59 -10.13 -9.56 -17.78
N GLU A 60 -11.31 -9.37 -18.38
CA GLU A 60 -12.07 -10.42 -19.07
C GLU A 60 -11.32 -10.98 -20.28
N GLU A 61 -10.70 -10.10 -21.08
CA GLU A 61 -9.87 -10.53 -22.20
C GLU A 61 -8.65 -11.35 -21.73
N LYS A 62 -8.05 -10.98 -20.58
CA LYS A 62 -6.96 -11.74 -19.96
C LYS A 62 -7.42 -13.08 -19.38
N GLU A 63 -8.59 -13.13 -18.76
CA GLU A 63 -9.24 -14.37 -18.28
C GLU A 63 -9.51 -15.32 -19.45
N ARG A 64 -10.05 -14.80 -20.57
CA ARG A 64 -10.26 -15.56 -21.82
C ARG A 64 -8.93 -16.05 -22.41
N ARG A 65 -7.86 -15.26 -22.33
CA ARG A 65 -6.49 -15.67 -22.74
C ARG A 65 -5.90 -16.74 -21.80
N LYS A 66 -6.13 -16.67 -20.48
CA LYS A 66 -5.72 -17.69 -19.50
C LYS A 66 -6.44 -19.03 -19.71
N LYS A 67 -7.75 -18.99 -19.97
CA LYS A 67 -8.56 -20.20 -20.26
C LYS A 67 -8.15 -20.91 -21.56
N ARG A 68 -7.45 -20.22 -22.46
CA ARG A 68 -6.88 -20.78 -23.71
C ARG A 68 -5.46 -21.38 -23.54
N GLY A 69 -5.02 -21.67 -22.32
CA GLY A 69 -3.79 -22.44 -22.08
C GLY A 69 -2.48 -21.67 -22.22
N GLY A 70 -2.52 -20.34 -22.35
CA GLY A 70 -1.35 -19.50 -22.22
C GLY A 70 -1.12 -19.16 -20.75
N GLY A 71 -0.06 -19.70 -20.15
CA GLY A 71 0.44 -19.27 -18.84
C GLY A 71 0.78 -17.78 -18.87
N GLY A 72 -0.22 -16.94 -18.62
CA GLY A 72 -0.03 -15.50 -18.55
C GLY A 72 0.94 -15.15 -17.42
N PRO A 73 1.70 -14.05 -17.54
CA PRO A 73 2.71 -13.68 -16.55
C PRO A 73 2.09 -13.62 -15.15
N LYS A 74 2.77 -14.22 -14.16
CA LYS A 74 2.37 -14.15 -12.75
C LYS A 74 2.30 -12.67 -12.36
N LEU A 75 1.08 -12.12 -12.31
CA LEU A 75 0.82 -10.72 -11.95
C LEU A 75 1.20 -10.40 -10.50
N PHE A 76 1.41 -11.44 -9.69
CA PHE A 76 1.70 -11.35 -8.27
C PHE A 76 3.01 -12.06 -7.98
N ILE A 77 3.94 -11.32 -7.39
CA ILE A 77 5.15 -11.86 -6.79
C ILE A 77 4.80 -12.19 -5.34
N GLU A 78 4.97 -13.45 -4.94
CA GLU A 78 4.70 -13.89 -3.58
C GLU A 78 5.56 -13.10 -2.58
N LYS A 79 4.92 -12.68 -1.49
CA LYS A 79 5.59 -11.94 -0.43
C LYS A 79 6.53 -12.88 0.31
N THR A 80 7.77 -12.44 0.48
CA THR A 80 8.79 -13.19 1.21
C THR A 80 9.58 -12.28 2.14
N GLY A 81 10.13 -12.84 3.21
CA GLY A 81 10.91 -12.08 4.19
C GLY A 81 10.05 -11.23 5.13
N ALA A 82 10.64 -10.21 5.73
CA ALA A 82 10.01 -9.35 6.73
C ALA A 82 9.03 -8.32 6.15
N GLY A 83 8.98 -8.18 4.82
CA GLY A 83 8.07 -7.30 4.13
C GLY A 83 8.46 -7.16 2.66
N GLN A 84 7.46 -6.93 1.80
CA GLN A 84 7.64 -6.62 0.39
C GLN A 84 7.50 -5.12 0.15
N ILE A 85 8.51 -4.49 -0.46
CA ILE A 85 8.56 -3.06 -0.73
C ILE A 85 8.59 -2.84 -2.24
N ALA A 86 7.63 -2.11 -2.79
CA ALA A 86 7.67 -1.73 -4.21
C ALA A 86 8.50 -0.45 -4.40
N VAL A 87 9.49 -0.51 -5.28
CA VAL A 87 10.33 0.64 -5.64
C VAL A 87 9.77 1.27 -6.92
N ILE A 88 9.20 2.46 -6.79
CA ILE A 88 8.43 3.14 -7.84
C ILE A 88 9.02 4.50 -8.17
N GLY A 89 8.74 5.03 -9.35
CA GLY A 89 9.25 6.34 -9.78
C GLY A 89 9.40 6.47 -11.29
N PRO A 90 9.78 7.67 -11.77
CA PRO A 90 9.89 7.97 -13.20
C PRO A 90 10.96 7.12 -13.90
N PRO A 91 10.98 7.08 -15.24
CA PRO A 91 12.13 6.58 -16.00
C PRO A 91 13.43 7.25 -15.55
N ASN A 92 14.55 6.53 -15.60
CA ASN A 92 15.89 7.04 -15.30
C ASN A 92 16.12 7.64 -13.91
N SER A 93 15.18 7.50 -12.95
CA SER A 93 15.39 7.95 -11.56
C SER A 93 16.40 7.10 -10.77
N GLY A 94 16.83 5.96 -11.33
CA GLY A 94 17.82 5.06 -10.72
C GLY A 94 17.24 4.01 -9.77
N LYS A 95 15.95 3.66 -9.91
CA LYS A 95 15.27 2.57 -9.17
C LYS A 95 16.07 1.26 -9.19
N SER A 96 16.37 0.75 -10.38
CA SER A 96 17.11 -0.51 -10.57
C SER A 96 18.51 -0.44 -9.97
N SER A 97 19.17 0.72 -10.02
CA SER A 97 20.48 0.93 -9.40
C SER A 97 20.39 0.88 -7.87
N ILE A 98 19.37 1.51 -7.27
CA ILE A 98 19.13 1.43 -5.82
C ILE A 98 18.83 -0.01 -5.40
N VAL A 99 17.93 -0.70 -6.12
CA VAL A 99 17.60 -2.11 -5.83
C VAL A 99 18.84 -2.98 -5.95
N SER A 100 19.64 -2.81 -7.00
CA SER A 100 20.88 -3.57 -7.18
C SER A 100 21.95 -3.29 -6.13
N ARG A 101 21.96 -2.09 -5.53
CA ARG A 101 22.93 -1.74 -4.46
C ARG A 101 22.49 -2.26 -3.11
N LEU A 102 21.21 -2.17 -2.81
CA LEU A 102 20.63 -2.63 -1.54
C LEU A 102 20.49 -4.15 -1.47
N THR A 103 20.42 -4.81 -2.61
CA THR A 103 20.24 -6.26 -2.69
C THR A 103 21.49 -6.91 -3.22
N ASN A 104 21.80 -8.12 -2.76
CA ASN A 104 22.86 -8.95 -3.37
C ASN A 104 22.41 -9.55 -4.73
N ALA A 105 21.33 -9.03 -5.31
CA ALA A 105 20.82 -9.49 -6.58
C ALA A 105 21.72 -8.98 -7.71
N LYS A 106 22.15 -9.89 -8.58
CA LYS A 106 22.73 -9.53 -9.87
C LYS A 106 21.61 -8.97 -10.76
N VAL A 107 21.21 -7.73 -10.52
CA VAL A 107 20.30 -7.02 -11.44
C VAL A 107 21.11 -6.78 -12.71
N LEU A 108 20.72 -7.40 -13.83
CA LEU A 108 21.26 -7.04 -15.14
C LEU A 108 20.76 -5.63 -15.47
N ILE A 109 21.55 -4.61 -15.11
CA ILE A 109 21.27 -3.22 -15.47
C ILE A 109 21.48 -3.11 -17.00
N SER A 110 20.40 -3.19 -17.77
CA SER A 110 20.45 -2.89 -19.19
C SER A 110 20.53 -1.36 -19.39
N PRO A 111 21.50 -0.83 -20.15
CA PRO A 111 21.63 0.59 -20.45
C PRO A 111 20.52 1.11 -21.39
N VAL A 112 19.59 0.25 -21.82
CA VAL A 112 18.48 0.62 -22.71
C VAL A 112 17.32 1.17 -21.87
N PRO A 113 16.84 2.41 -22.11
CA PRO A 113 15.60 2.88 -21.49
C PRO A 113 14.46 1.91 -21.84
N PHE A 114 13.51 1.68 -20.92
CA PHE A 114 12.39 0.72 -21.09
C PHE A 114 12.72 -0.77 -20.88
N SER A 115 13.86 -1.13 -20.26
CA SER A 115 14.26 -2.55 -20.09
C SER A 115 13.47 -3.35 -19.05
N THR A 116 12.81 -2.73 -18.07
CA THR A 116 12.03 -3.43 -17.03
C THR A 116 10.58 -3.65 -17.47
N ASN A 117 10.35 -4.59 -18.39
CA ASN A 117 9.00 -5.08 -18.71
C ASN A 117 8.47 -6.04 -17.62
N GLU A 118 9.36 -6.65 -16.85
CA GLU A 118 9.01 -7.53 -15.73
C GLU A 118 9.63 -7.03 -14.41
N PRO A 119 8.84 -7.00 -13.31
CA PRO A 119 9.34 -6.61 -12.01
C PRO A 119 10.34 -7.64 -11.48
N VAL A 120 11.45 -7.17 -10.94
CA VAL A 120 12.53 -8.03 -10.44
C VAL A 120 12.58 -7.94 -8.92
N PRO A 121 12.33 -9.06 -8.19
CA PRO A 121 12.52 -9.10 -6.75
C PRO A 121 14.01 -9.20 -6.40
N GLY A 122 14.45 -8.45 -5.39
CA GLY A 122 15.77 -8.55 -4.78
C GLY A 122 15.66 -8.56 -3.26
N MET A 123 16.49 -9.37 -2.60
CA MET A 123 16.49 -9.48 -1.14
C MET A 123 17.53 -8.53 -0.54
N MET A 124 17.06 -7.54 0.23
CA MET A 124 17.88 -6.62 1.02
C MET A 124 18.03 -7.19 2.42
N SER A 125 19.27 -7.40 2.86
CA SER A 125 19.54 -7.88 4.22
C SER A 125 19.50 -6.71 5.20
N PHE A 126 18.90 -6.92 6.36
CA PHE A 126 18.92 -5.98 7.48
C PHE A 126 19.03 -6.77 8.78
N GLU A 127 20.17 -6.63 9.47
CA GLU A 127 20.51 -7.47 10.62
C GLU A 127 20.31 -8.96 10.30
N ASP A 128 19.41 -9.64 11.02
CA ASP A 128 19.09 -11.06 10.91
C ASP A 128 17.84 -11.34 10.03
N ILE A 129 17.28 -10.32 9.38
CA ILE A 129 16.09 -10.43 8.53
C ILE A 129 16.37 -9.94 7.11
N LYS A 130 15.43 -10.22 6.21
CA LYS A 130 15.51 -9.77 4.81
C LYS A 130 14.21 -9.12 4.38
N PHE A 131 14.31 -7.98 3.68
CA PHE A 131 13.21 -7.33 3.01
C PHE A 131 13.24 -7.65 1.52
N GLN A 132 12.08 -7.85 0.91
CA GLN A 132 11.96 -8.10 -0.52
C GLN A 132 11.69 -6.76 -1.23
N LEU A 133 12.69 -6.23 -1.94
CA LEU A 133 12.52 -5.05 -2.78
C LEU A 133 12.08 -5.48 -4.18
N ILE A 134 11.01 -4.89 -4.70
CA ILE A 134 10.51 -5.13 -6.05
C ILE A 134 10.90 -3.94 -6.92
N ASP A 135 11.84 -4.14 -7.84
CA ASP A 135 12.11 -3.14 -8.88
C ASP A 135 10.92 -3.12 -9.86
N THR A 136 10.23 -1.98 -9.95
CA THR A 136 9.03 -1.88 -10.78
C THR A 136 9.30 -1.16 -12.10
N PRO A 137 8.54 -1.49 -13.15
CA PRO A 137 8.54 -0.69 -14.38
C PRO A 137 8.29 0.80 -14.09
N PRO A 138 8.88 1.70 -14.87
CA PRO A 138 8.76 3.14 -14.62
C PRO A 138 7.31 3.62 -14.73
N ILE A 139 6.98 4.61 -13.90
CA ILE A 139 5.69 5.32 -13.99
C ILE A 139 5.82 6.38 -15.08
N ILE A 140 5.08 6.22 -16.17
CA ILE A 140 5.03 7.18 -17.28
C ILE A 140 3.69 7.92 -17.14
N GLY A 141 3.71 9.26 -17.06
CA GLY A 141 2.52 10.08 -16.75
C GLY A 141 1.37 10.05 -17.76
N ASN A 142 1.42 9.18 -18.78
CA ASN A 142 0.35 9.01 -19.75
C ASN A 142 -0.64 7.95 -19.23
N GLU A 143 -1.90 8.38 -19.04
CA GLU A 143 -3.01 7.52 -18.62
C GLU A 143 -3.29 6.44 -19.69
N GLY A 144 -3.53 5.19 -19.27
CA GLY A 144 -3.93 4.09 -20.15
C GLY A 144 -2.87 3.04 -20.53
N ASN A 145 -1.60 3.24 -20.18
CA ASN A 145 -0.54 2.26 -20.51
C ASN A 145 -0.59 1.00 -19.62
N TYR A 146 -0.55 -0.19 -20.24
CA TYR A 146 -0.53 -1.50 -19.56
C TYR A 146 0.58 -1.63 -18.52
N VAL A 147 1.75 -1.02 -18.78
CA VAL A 147 2.91 -0.98 -17.89
C VAL A 147 2.55 -0.31 -16.55
N ASN A 148 1.81 0.79 -16.58
CA ASN A 148 1.38 1.48 -15.37
C ASN A 148 0.40 0.61 -14.55
N THR A 149 -0.50 -0.15 -15.17
CA THR A 149 -1.44 -1.02 -14.44
C THR A 149 -0.71 -2.10 -13.62
N LYS A 150 0.35 -2.70 -14.17
CA LYS A 150 1.16 -3.71 -13.45
C LYS A 150 1.91 -3.08 -12.28
N THR A 151 2.56 -1.92 -12.48
CA THR A 151 3.25 -1.19 -11.41
C THR A 151 2.29 -0.78 -10.29
N MET A 152 1.08 -0.32 -10.62
CA MET A 152 0.07 0.05 -9.63
C MET A 152 -0.47 -1.16 -8.85
N ALA A 153 -0.64 -2.31 -9.51
CA ALA A 153 -1.00 -3.54 -8.81
C ALA A 153 0.07 -3.96 -7.79
N LEU A 154 1.35 -3.93 -8.18
CA LEU A 154 2.46 -4.22 -7.25
C LEU A 154 2.51 -3.24 -6.10
N ALA A 155 2.40 -1.94 -6.38
CA ALA A 155 2.38 -0.90 -5.36
C ALA A 155 1.21 -1.08 -4.38
N ARG A 156 0.02 -1.48 -4.86
CA ARG A 156 -1.13 -1.76 -4.00
C ARG A 156 -0.97 -3.03 -3.17
N ASN A 157 -0.25 -4.03 -3.66
CA ASN A 157 -0.05 -5.29 -2.95
C ASN A 157 1.12 -5.26 -1.96
N ALA A 158 2.16 -4.49 -2.25
CA ALA A 158 3.34 -4.34 -1.39
C ALA A 158 2.96 -3.84 0.03
N ASP A 159 3.77 -4.17 1.03
CA ASP A 159 3.58 -3.73 2.41
C ASP A 159 3.94 -2.25 2.59
N ALA A 160 4.91 -1.76 1.81
CA ALA A 160 5.32 -0.37 1.77
C ALA A 160 5.85 0.05 0.39
N LEU A 161 6.08 1.35 0.20
CA LEU A 161 6.60 1.94 -1.02
C LEU A 161 7.91 2.67 -0.79
N ILE A 162 8.77 2.64 -1.79
CA ILE A 162 9.88 3.58 -1.95
C ILE A 162 9.66 4.34 -3.24
N ILE A 163 9.48 5.66 -3.15
CA ILE A 163 9.40 6.54 -4.32
C ILE A 163 10.80 7.07 -4.63
N VAL A 164 11.33 6.77 -5.81
CA VAL A 164 12.65 7.22 -6.26
C VAL A 164 12.51 8.33 -7.30
N ILE A 165 13.05 9.50 -6.97
CA ILE A 165 13.09 10.69 -7.82
C ILE A 165 14.54 11.02 -8.14
N GLY A 166 14.88 11.21 -9.41
CA GLY A 166 16.22 11.67 -9.80
C GLY A 166 16.36 13.17 -9.60
N LEU A 167 17.52 13.61 -9.12
CA LEU A 167 17.86 15.03 -8.94
C LEU A 167 18.44 15.68 -10.20
N ASP A 168 18.53 14.94 -11.30
CA ASP A 168 19.06 15.41 -12.58
C ASP A 168 18.08 16.28 -13.38
N TYR A 169 16.78 16.18 -13.09
CA TYR A 169 15.76 16.97 -13.78
C TYR A 169 14.49 17.13 -12.95
N ASP A 170 14.19 18.39 -12.58
CA ASP A 170 12.94 18.83 -11.94
C ASP A 170 12.34 17.82 -10.94
N PRO A 171 12.99 17.64 -9.77
CA PRO A 171 12.59 16.64 -8.79
C PRO A 171 11.20 16.92 -8.20
N ILE A 172 10.83 18.19 -8.10
CA ILE A 172 9.56 18.64 -7.52
C ILE A 172 8.38 18.20 -8.41
N ASN A 173 8.40 18.55 -9.70
CA ASN A 173 7.30 18.16 -10.59
C ASN A 173 7.31 16.64 -10.85
N SER A 174 8.48 16.02 -10.88
CA SER A 174 8.61 14.56 -10.97
C SER A 174 7.90 13.87 -9.80
N PHE A 175 8.11 14.32 -8.57
CA PHE A 175 7.42 13.80 -7.39
C PHE A 175 5.91 14.04 -7.48
N LYS A 176 5.46 15.26 -7.79
CA LYS A 176 4.03 15.60 -7.92
C LYS A 176 3.33 14.68 -8.92
N ARG A 177 3.96 14.41 -10.07
CA ARG A 177 3.40 13.50 -11.09
C ARG A 177 3.23 12.08 -10.56
N VAL A 178 4.24 11.54 -9.88
CA VAL A 178 4.17 10.19 -9.28
C VAL A 178 3.10 10.12 -8.20
N SER A 179 3.12 11.08 -7.26
CA SER A 179 2.16 11.17 -6.15
C SER A 179 0.71 11.26 -6.66
N ASN A 180 0.43 12.13 -7.63
CA ASN A 180 -0.89 12.26 -8.24
C ASN A 180 -1.31 10.98 -8.98
N THR A 181 -0.37 10.27 -9.61
CA THR A 181 -0.67 9.00 -10.31
C THR A 181 -1.07 7.91 -9.32
N LEU A 182 -0.37 7.80 -8.19
CA LEU A 182 -0.72 6.87 -7.11
C LEU A 182 -2.10 7.19 -6.53
N GLU A 183 -2.35 8.47 -6.24
CA GLU A 183 -3.60 8.94 -5.64
C GLU A 183 -4.80 8.70 -6.56
N LYS A 184 -4.67 9.01 -7.86
CA LYS A 184 -5.68 8.67 -8.90
C LYS A 184 -5.98 7.18 -8.97
N LYS A 185 -5.00 6.33 -8.66
CA LYS A 185 -5.14 4.87 -8.60
C LYS A 185 -5.48 4.37 -7.18
N GLY A 186 -5.89 5.25 -6.28
CA GLY A 186 -6.35 4.91 -4.93
C GLY A 186 -5.23 4.41 -4.02
N ILE A 187 -3.99 4.76 -4.28
CA ILE A 187 -2.85 4.47 -3.38
C ILE A 187 -2.50 5.76 -2.66
N ILE A 188 -2.73 5.78 -1.35
CA ILE A 188 -2.49 6.95 -0.50
C ILE A 188 -1.16 6.74 0.23
N ILE A 189 -0.26 7.72 0.15
CA ILE A 189 1.08 7.64 0.74
C ILE A 189 1.19 8.33 2.11
N SER A 190 0.15 9.07 2.53
CA SER A 190 0.12 9.87 3.76
C SER A 190 -1.26 9.81 4.40
N ILE A 191 -1.30 9.61 5.71
CA ILE A 191 -2.54 9.59 6.50
C ILE A 191 -3.00 11.04 6.78
N GLN A 192 -2.07 12.01 6.82
CA GLN A 192 -2.41 13.42 7.04
C GLN A 192 -3.32 14.01 5.96
N LYS A 193 -3.17 13.54 4.70
CA LYS A 193 -4.00 13.97 3.58
C LYS A 193 -5.49 13.60 3.71
N GLY A 194 -5.86 12.81 4.72
CA GLY A 194 -7.22 12.32 4.86
C GLY A 194 -7.39 10.96 4.22
N PHE A 195 -7.78 9.96 5.00
CA PHE A 195 -8.01 8.61 4.51
C PHE A 195 -9.29 8.06 5.12
N ILE A 196 -10.18 7.54 4.29
CA ILE A 196 -11.44 6.93 4.72
C ILE A 196 -11.40 5.47 4.31
N ARG A 197 -11.53 4.59 5.31
CA ARG A 197 -11.63 3.16 5.10
C ARG A 197 -13.04 2.72 5.42
N ILE A 198 -13.69 2.12 4.43
CA ILE A 198 -15.07 1.65 4.55
C ILE A 198 -15.04 0.13 4.57
N ILE A 199 -15.40 -0.45 5.71
CA ILE A 199 -15.51 -1.88 5.92
C ILE A 199 -17.00 -2.22 5.92
N LYS A 200 -17.49 -2.79 4.81
CA LYS A 200 -18.89 -3.22 4.70
C LYS A 200 -19.12 -4.44 5.60
N GLU A 201 -20.11 -4.37 6.45
CA GLU A 201 -20.47 -5.47 7.37
C GLU A 201 -21.68 -6.25 6.82
N ARG A 202 -21.81 -7.52 7.19
CA ARG A 202 -22.91 -8.38 6.73
C ARG A 202 -24.07 -8.45 7.72
N VAL A 203 -23.92 -7.89 8.92
CA VAL A 203 -24.86 -8.04 10.04
C VAL A 203 -25.21 -6.66 10.60
N GLY A 204 -26.51 -6.44 10.82
CA GLY A 204 -27.14 -5.12 10.91
C GLY A 204 -26.93 -4.35 12.20
N ASN A 205 -25.81 -3.63 12.31
CA ASN A 205 -25.57 -2.65 13.39
C ASN A 205 -25.62 -1.19 12.91
N GLY A 206 -25.99 -0.94 11.64
CA GLY A 206 -25.98 0.39 11.07
C GLY A 206 -24.59 0.88 10.68
N ILE A 207 -24.46 2.17 10.40
CA ILE A 207 -23.18 2.80 10.06
C ILE A 207 -22.49 3.25 11.35
N ASN A 208 -21.35 2.64 11.67
CA ASN A 208 -20.47 3.05 12.75
C ASN A 208 -19.32 3.89 12.20
N VAL A 209 -19.09 5.08 12.75
CA VAL A 209 -18.06 6.02 12.26
C VAL A 209 -17.01 6.26 13.34
N LEU A 210 -15.75 5.92 13.04
CA LEU A 210 -14.61 6.06 13.93
C LEU A 210 -13.70 7.19 13.44
N PHE A 211 -13.58 8.26 14.22
CA PHE A 211 -12.74 9.41 13.88
C PHE A 211 -11.35 9.32 14.53
N TYR A 212 -10.33 9.18 13.69
CA TYR A 212 -8.90 9.26 14.00
C TYR A 212 -8.28 10.54 13.42
N GLY A 213 -9.02 11.66 13.48
CA GLY A 213 -8.64 12.92 12.86
C GLY A 213 -9.68 14.02 13.03
N ARG A 214 -9.49 15.13 12.30
CA ARG A 214 -10.41 16.28 12.26
C ARG A 214 -10.87 16.48 10.81
N PRO A 215 -11.88 15.73 10.35
CA PRO A 215 -12.44 15.92 9.02
C PRO A 215 -13.18 17.26 8.90
N SER A 216 -13.48 17.66 7.68
CA SER A 216 -14.27 18.86 7.39
C SER A 216 -15.79 18.60 7.36
N PHE A 217 -16.25 17.46 7.85
CA PHE A 217 -17.64 16.99 7.72
C PHE A 217 -18.09 16.22 8.97
N THR A 218 -19.40 16.04 9.16
CA THR A 218 -19.96 15.37 10.34
C THR A 218 -20.29 13.90 10.09
N GLU A 219 -20.62 13.18 11.16
CA GLU A 219 -21.15 11.81 11.06
C GLU A 219 -22.44 11.74 10.24
N GLU A 220 -23.33 12.75 10.32
CA GLU A 220 -24.54 12.76 9.50
C GLU A 220 -24.22 12.87 8.00
N ASP A 221 -23.20 13.64 7.63
CA ASP A 221 -22.78 13.76 6.24
C ASP A 221 -22.25 12.43 5.70
N VAL A 222 -21.50 11.68 6.52
CA VAL A 222 -21.04 10.32 6.20
C VAL A 222 -22.22 9.38 6.01
N LYS A 223 -23.17 9.36 6.95
CA LYS A 223 -24.39 8.53 6.87
C LYS A 223 -25.22 8.89 5.64
N ARG A 224 -25.36 10.17 5.31
CA ARG A 224 -26.09 10.66 4.12
C ARG A 224 -25.40 10.22 2.83
N ALA A 225 -24.08 10.36 2.76
CA ALA A 225 -23.29 9.89 1.62
C ALA A 225 -23.45 8.38 1.43
N LEU A 226 -23.19 7.55 2.44
CA LEU A 226 -23.35 6.08 2.38
C LEU A 226 -24.78 5.65 2.03
N SER A 227 -25.79 6.32 2.59
CA SER A 227 -27.20 6.05 2.28
C SER A 227 -27.54 6.33 0.82
N SER A 228 -26.91 7.34 0.19
CA SER A 228 -27.10 7.63 -1.24
C SER A 228 -26.60 6.49 -2.15
N TYR A 229 -25.64 5.69 -1.65
CA TYR A 229 -25.17 4.45 -2.29
C TYR A 229 -25.83 3.19 -1.71
N ARG A 230 -26.93 3.33 -0.94
CA ARG A 230 -27.67 2.23 -0.29
C ARG A 230 -26.81 1.34 0.62
N ILE A 231 -25.78 1.91 1.23
CA ILE A 231 -24.97 1.22 2.25
C ILE A 231 -25.52 1.61 3.60
N TYR A 232 -26.11 0.65 4.30
CA TYR A 232 -26.73 0.85 5.61
C TYR A 232 -25.92 0.26 6.76
N ASP A 233 -25.00 -0.68 6.46
CA ASP A 233 -24.20 -1.40 7.45
C ASP A 233 -22.71 -1.37 7.08
N ALA A 234 -21.94 -0.56 7.82
CA ALA A 234 -20.51 -0.42 7.59
C ALA A 234 -19.80 0.21 8.79
N THR A 235 -18.56 -0.21 9.03
CA THR A 235 -17.60 0.53 9.86
C THR A 235 -16.78 1.46 8.97
N VAL A 236 -16.80 2.75 9.29
CA VAL A 236 -16.11 3.82 8.55
C VAL A 236 -15.01 4.40 9.43
N GLU A 237 -13.76 4.07 9.13
CA GLU A 237 -12.59 4.62 9.82
C GLU A 237 -12.10 5.86 9.06
N ILE A 238 -12.04 7.01 9.74
CA ILE A 238 -11.71 8.31 9.16
C ILE A 238 -10.43 8.82 9.79
N TYR A 239 -9.36 8.91 9.02
CA TYR A 239 -8.06 9.37 9.47
C TYR A 239 -7.70 10.73 8.90
N GLY A 240 -7.03 11.58 9.67
CA GLY A 240 -6.49 12.86 9.19
C GLY A 240 -7.55 13.94 8.96
N LYS A 241 -7.45 14.66 7.83
CA LYS A 241 -8.38 15.75 7.46
C LYS A 241 -9.04 15.51 6.09
N PRO A 242 -9.81 14.43 5.92
CA PRO A 242 -10.47 14.16 4.65
C PRO A 242 -11.61 15.15 4.40
N SER A 243 -11.88 15.38 3.11
CA SER A 243 -12.99 16.17 2.59
C SER A 243 -14.21 15.30 2.27
N LEU A 244 -15.37 15.91 1.99
CA LEU A 244 -16.55 15.16 1.57
C LEU A 244 -16.32 14.37 0.27
N ASP A 245 -15.54 14.92 -0.67
CA ASP A 245 -15.17 14.25 -1.91
C ASP A 245 -14.32 12.98 -1.66
N ASP A 246 -13.65 12.89 -0.51
CA ASP A 246 -12.92 11.69 -0.08
C ASP A 246 -13.85 10.54 0.29
N ILE A 247 -15.08 10.82 0.73
CA ILE A 247 -16.09 9.79 1.04
C ILE A 247 -16.56 9.14 -0.27
N ASP A 248 -16.97 9.97 -1.23
CA ASP A 248 -17.42 9.51 -2.56
C ASP A 248 -16.32 8.73 -3.27
N SER A 249 -15.09 9.25 -3.27
CA SER A 249 -13.96 8.56 -3.91
C SER A 249 -13.59 7.26 -3.21
N SER A 250 -13.77 7.13 -1.89
CA SER A 250 -13.52 5.87 -1.16
C SER A 250 -14.59 4.81 -1.41
N LEU A 251 -15.80 5.22 -1.78
CA LEU A 251 -16.89 4.33 -2.21
C LEU A 251 -16.69 3.84 -3.66
N LEU A 252 -16.22 4.71 -4.54
CA LEU A 252 -16.01 4.41 -5.96
C LEU A 252 -14.68 3.68 -6.24
N ASN A 253 -13.63 3.99 -5.47
CA ASN A 253 -12.31 3.37 -5.55
C ASN A 253 -11.86 2.98 -4.15
N ALA A 254 -11.56 1.69 -3.92
CA ALA A 254 -10.96 1.25 -2.67
C ALA A 254 -9.57 1.91 -2.51
N LYS A 255 -9.51 2.99 -1.73
CA LYS A 255 -8.24 3.63 -1.36
C LYS A 255 -7.49 2.69 -0.41
N VAL A 256 -6.18 2.55 -0.62
CA VAL A 256 -5.30 1.77 0.24
C VAL A 256 -4.15 2.67 0.67
N TYR A 257 -3.97 2.81 1.98
CA TYR A 257 -2.80 3.46 2.54
C TYR A 257 -1.56 2.56 2.43
N LYS A 258 -0.44 3.15 2.01
CA LYS A 258 0.89 2.51 2.01
C LYS A 258 1.92 3.39 2.72
N PRO A 259 2.55 2.88 3.79
CA PRO A 259 3.74 3.52 4.35
C PRO A 259 4.77 3.74 3.25
N THR A 260 5.34 4.95 3.17
CA THR A 260 6.17 5.37 2.03
C THR A 260 7.41 6.12 2.51
N ILE A 261 8.54 5.84 1.87
CA ILE A 261 9.78 6.65 1.95
C ILE A 261 10.05 7.25 0.56
N VAL A 262 10.52 8.50 0.52
CA VAL A 262 10.94 9.16 -0.73
C VAL A 262 12.47 9.24 -0.79
N LEU A 263 13.06 8.78 -1.88
CA LEU A 263 14.48 8.86 -2.15
C LEU A 263 14.74 9.83 -3.29
N PHE A 264 15.44 10.92 -2.99
CA PHE A 264 16.01 11.82 -3.99
C PHE A 264 17.39 11.30 -4.37
N ASN A 265 17.44 10.56 -5.47
CA ASN A 265 18.63 9.88 -5.96
C ASN A 265 19.48 10.80 -6.87
N LYS A 266 20.74 10.42 -7.07
CA LYS A 266 21.76 11.20 -7.79
C LYS A 266 22.18 12.46 -7.04
N SER A 267 22.26 12.38 -5.71
CA SER A 267 22.74 13.49 -4.87
C SER A 267 24.14 13.96 -5.23
N ASP A 268 24.96 13.09 -5.85
CA ASP A 268 26.29 13.40 -6.36
C ASP A 268 26.31 14.46 -7.48
N LEU A 269 25.18 14.72 -8.13
CA LEU A 269 25.05 15.74 -9.17
C LEU A 269 24.67 17.12 -8.62
N VAL A 270 24.22 17.18 -7.36
CA VAL A 270 23.71 18.42 -6.76
C VAL A 270 24.85 19.14 -6.06
N LYS A 271 25.21 20.33 -6.57
CA LYS A 271 26.24 21.18 -5.95
C LYS A 271 25.73 21.90 -4.71
N ASN A 272 24.47 22.34 -4.71
CA ASN A 272 23.84 23.03 -3.59
C ASN A 272 22.61 22.24 -3.13
N ARG A 273 22.77 21.46 -2.06
CA ARG A 273 21.71 20.62 -1.52
C ARG A 273 20.63 21.45 -0.80
N GLU A 274 21.04 22.55 -0.16
CA GLU A 274 20.14 23.43 0.61
C GLU A 274 19.07 24.03 -0.30
N GLU A 275 19.42 24.43 -1.53
CA GLU A 275 18.45 24.98 -2.48
C GLU A 275 17.34 23.98 -2.86
N VAL A 276 17.67 22.69 -2.98
CA VAL A 276 16.69 21.64 -3.29
C VAL A 276 15.83 21.35 -2.07
N GLU A 277 16.43 21.28 -0.88
CA GLU A 277 15.72 21.11 0.40
C GLU A 277 14.73 22.26 0.63
N ASP A 278 15.18 23.50 0.47
CA ASP A 278 14.35 24.71 0.54
C ASP A 278 13.19 24.66 -0.44
N GLY A 279 13.41 24.19 -1.67
CA GLY A 279 12.35 24.02 -2.67
C GLY A 279 11.30 23.00 -2.24
N ILE A 280 11.73 21.86 -1.71
CA ILE A 280 10.84 20.80 -1.19
C ILE A 280 10.00 21.32 -0.02
N GLU A 281 10.63 22.03 0.92
CA GLU A 281 9.99 22.56 2.12
C GLU A 281 9.04 23.72 1.81
N ARG A 282 9.46 24.65 0.96
CA ARG A 282 8.65 25.80 0.52
C ARG A 282 7.39 25.36 -0.19
N GLU A 283 7.50 24.38 -1.08
CA GLU A 283 6.36 23.85 -1.82
C GLU A 283 5.53 22.82 -1.03
N LYS A 284 6.03 22.37 0.13
CA LYS A 284 5.37 21.37 1.00
C LYS A 284 4.91 20.13 0.22
N ILE A 285 5.72 19.69 -0.74
CA ILE A 285 5.33 18.59 -1.62
C ILE A 285 5.28 17.25 -0.89
N ILE A 286 6.14 17.06 0.10
CA ILE A 286 6.20 15.83 0.90
C ILE A 286 5.38 16.05 2.17
N PRO A 287 4.37 15.21 2.43
CA PRO A 287 3.61 15.27 3.67
C PRO A 287 4.49 15.05 4.91
N ASN A 288 4.17 15.68 6.04
CA ASN A 288 5.03 15.64 7.24
C ASN A 288 5.18 14.24 7.87
N ASP A 289 4.27 13.31 7.57
CA ASP A 289 4.34 11.91 7.99
C ASP A 289 5.12 11.00 7.02
N VAL A 290 5.62 11.55 5.90
CA VAL A 290 6.43 10.85 4.90
C VAL A 290 7.88 11.29 5.03
N LYS A 291 8.77 10.34 5.30
CA LYS A 291 10.21 10.61 5.39
C LYS A 291 10.84 10.66 4.00
N TYR A 292 11.86 11.50 3.85
CA TYR A 292 12.64 11.57 2.62
C TYR A 292 14.15 11.64 2.87
N TYR A 293 14.94 11.16 1.91
CA TYR A 293 16.40 11.11 1.99
C TYR A 293 17.05 11.44 0.65
N PHE A 294 18.18 12.15 0.71
CA PHE A 294 19.08 12.31 -0.42
C PHE A 294 20.08 11.15 -0.46
N VAL A 295 20.15 10.47 -1.60
CA VAL A 295 20.98 9.28 -1.79
C VAL A 295 21.74 9.34 -3.11
N SER A 296 22.87 8.65 -3.17
CA SER A 296 23.57 8.38 -4.43
C SER A 296 23.74 6.88 -4.59
N ALA A 297 22.97 6.28 -5.50
CA ALA A 297 23.20 4.88 -5.90
C ALA A 297 24.58 4.66 -6.56
N LYS A 298 25.16 5.72 -7.14
CA LYS A 298 26.48 5.69 -7.77
C LYS A 298 27.57 5.55 -6.71
N ASN A 299 27.56 6.44 -5.72
CA ASN A 299 28.58 6.52 -4.67
C ASN A 299 28.27 5.69 -3.43
N ASN A 300 27.10 5.04 -3.38
CA ASN A 300 26.60 4.30 -2.21
C ASN A 300 26.41 5.18 -0.96
N GLU A 301 25.93 6.41 -1.15
CA GLU A 301 25.73 7.38 -0.08
C GLU A 301 24.34 7.28 0.55
N ASN A 302 24.26 7.29 1.89
CA ASN A 302 23.03 7.26 2.70
C ASN A 302 22.11 6.05 2.48
N LEU A 303 22.58 4.99 1.83
CA LEU A 303 21.79 3.78 1.59
C LEU A 303 21.73 2.86 2.82
N GLU A 304 22.74 2.90 3.70
CA GLU A 304 22.82 2.01 4.88
C GLU A 304 21.71 2.24 5.90
N LYS A 305 21.15 3.46 5.96
CA LYS A 305 20.10 3.83 6.92
C LYS A 305 18.73 3.25 6.52
N LEU A 306 18.55 2.87 5.26
CA LEU A 306 17.24 2.48 4.72
C LEU A 306 16.69 1.20 5.37
N GLY A 307 17.54 0.23 5.72
CA GLY A 307 17.09 -1.00 6.40
C GLY A 307 16.37 -0.71 7.72
N LYS A 308 16.97 0.15 8.55
CA LYS A 308 16.40 0.57 9.84
C LYS A 308 15.11 1.38 9.65
N GLU A 309 15.09 2.27 8.67
CA GLU A 309 13.91 3.09 8.39
C GLU A 309 12.73 2.26 7.87
N ILE A 310 13.00 1.28 7.00
CA ILE A 310 11.97 0.35 6.52
C ILE A 310 11.42 -0.50 7.67
N PHE A 311 12.29 -1.02 8.55
CA PHE A 311 11.88 -1.77 9.74
C PHE A 311 10.93 -0.95 10.63
N ASN A 312 11.31 0.29 10.96
CA ASN A 312 10.49 1.19 11.78
C ASN A 312 9.18 1.58 11.08
N MET A 313 9.23 1.84 9.76
CA MET A 313 8.07 2.23 8.96
C MET A 313 7.02 1.11 8.90
N LEU A 314 7.45 -0.15 8.82
CA LEU A 314 6.55 -1.30 8.78
C LEU A 314 5.90 -1.60 10.15
N LYS A 315 6.40 -1.00 11.24
CA LYS A 315 5.93 -1.22 12.62
C LYS A 315 5.87 -2.71 12.95
N ILE A 316 6.98 -3.39 12.69
CA ILE A 316 7.18 -4.81 12.93
C ILE A 316 8.21 -5.02 14.05
N LYS A 317 8.19 -6.22 14.63
CA LYS A 317 9.18 -6.71 15.58
C LYS A 317 9.56 -8.14 15.25
N ARG A 318 10.74 -8.54 15.70
CA ARG A 318 11.28 -9.90 15.63
C ARG A 318 11.01 -10.61 16.94
N ILE A 319 10.44 -11.80 16.85
CA ILE A 319 10.23 -12.69 17.98
C ILE A 319 10.92 -14.01 17.69
N TYR A 320 11.82 -14.44 18.56
CA TYR A 320 12.45 -15.75 18.41
C TYR A 320 11.61 -16.78 19.14
N THR A 321 11.22 -17.83 18.43
CA THR A 321 10.49 -18.93 19.04
C THR A 321 11.46 -19.95 19.61
N LYS A 322 11.04 -20.65 20.66
CA LYS A 322 11.76 -21.82 21.16
C LYS A 322 10.79 -22.90 21.60
N LYS A 323 11.20 -24.16 21.46
CA LYS A 323 10.50 -25.30 22.06
C LYS A 323 10.95 -25.47 23.52
N PRO A 324 10.14 -26.15 24.34
CA PRO A 324 10.55 -26.56 25.67
C PRO A 324 11.90 -27.28 25.65
N ASN A 325 12.85 -26.80 26.47
CA ASN A 325 14.19 -27.37 26.60
C ASN A 325 15.05 -27.34 25.32
N SER A 326 14.69 -26.52 24.33
CA SER A 326 15.51 -26.27 23.14
C SER A 326 16.11 -24.86 23.16
N PRO A 327 17.23 -24.64 22.44
CA PRO A 327 17.66 -23.28 22.13
C PRO A 327 16.60 -22.56 21.29
N PRO A 328 16.62 -21.22 21.24
CA PRO A 328 15.82 -20.43 20.32
C PRO A 328 16.14 -20.76 18.86
N ASP A 329 15.12 -20.67 18.01
CA ASP A 329 15.26 -20.74 16.57
C ASP A 329 16.14 -19.59 16.07
N LYS A 330 16.91 -19.83 15.00
CA LYS A 330 17.80 -18.83 14.41
C LYS A 330 17.06 -17.75 13.64
N ASP A 331 15.99 -18.15 12.96
CA ASP A 331 15.18 -17.26 12.16
C ASP A 331 14.04 -16.69 13.02
N PRO A 332 13.93 -15.36 13.14
CA PRO A 332 12.84 -14.76 13.91
C PRO A 332 11.51 -14.85 13.16
N LEU A 333 10.43 -14.96 13.92
CA LEU A 333 9.09 -14.67 13.45
C LEU A 333 8.92 -13.14 13.36
N ILE A 334 8.46 -12.68 12.20
CA ILE A 334 8.17 -11.26 11.96
C ILE A 334 6.69 -11.01 12.22
N ILE A 335 6.41 -10.14 13.20
CA ILE A 335 5.05 -9.81 13.59
C ILE A 335 4.89 -8.30 13.81
N ARG A 336 3.66 -7.81 13.90
CA ARG A 336 3.37 -6.39 14.18
C ARG A 336 3.90 -6.01 15.57
N GLU A 337 4.39 -4.80 15.72
CA GLU A 337 5.03 -4.30 16.95
C GLU A 337 4.12 -4.45 18.18
N ASN A 338 2.82 -4.20 18.02
CA ASN A 338 1.84 -4.28 19.12
C ASN A 338 1.27 -5.68 19.36
N ALA A 339 1.76 -6.70 18.63
CA ALA A 339 1.19 -8.04 18.73
C ALA A 339 1.43 -8.67 20.11
N ASN A 340 0.38 -9.20 20.71
CA ASN A 340 0.44 -9.89 22.00
C ASN A 340 0.86 -11.36 21.83
N VAL A 341 1.09 -12.04 22.95
CA VAL A 341 1.48 -13.47 22.96
C VAL A 341 0.44 -14.36 22.26
N LYS A 342 -0.85 -14.01 22.36
CA LYS A 342 -1.92 -14.73 21.67
C LYS A 342 -1.76 -14.69 20.15
N GLU A 343 -1.63 -13.50 19.59
CA GLU A 343 -1.42 -13.29 18.15
C GLU A 343 -0.13 -13.94 17.65
N ILE A 344 0.93 -13.93 18.48
CA ILE A 344 2.20 -14.63 18.17
C ILE A 344 1.97 -16.14 18.04
N ALA A 345 1.19 -16.76 18.93
CA ALA A 345 0.93 -18.19 18.82
C ALA A 345 0.05 -18.56 17.63
N GLU A 346 -0.96 -17.74 17.33
CA GLU A 346 -1.81 -17.93 16.14
C GLU A 346 -0.98 -17.84 14.85
N ALA A 347 0.00 -16.94 14.82
CA ALA A 347 0.94 -16.82 13.70
C ALA A 347 1.87 -18.05 13.55
N ILE A 348 2.19 -18.76 14.64
CA ILE A 348 3.01 -19.97 14.61
C ILE A 348 2.17 -21.18 14.20
N ASN A 349 0.98 -21.33 14.79
CA ASN A 349 0.06 -22.40 14.47
C ASN A 349 -1.39 -21.95 14.74
N PRO A 350 -2.20 -21.77 13.69
CA PRO A 350 -3.61 -21.35 13.80
C PRO A 350 -4.50 -22.28 14.64
N HIS A 351 -4.07 -23.53 14.88
CA HIS A 351 -4.83 -24.50 15.68
C HIS A 351 -4.58 -24.39 17.20
N ILE A 352 -3.69 -23.51 17.65
CA ILE A 352 -3.45 -23.27 19.09
C ILE A 352 -4.51 -22.30 19.60
N ALA A 353 -5.69 -22.82 19.94
CA ALA A 353 -6.84 -21.99 20.34
C ALA A 353 -6.77 -21.47 21.79
N ASN A 354 -6.00 -22.11 22.67
CA ASN A 354 -5.96 -21.79 24.11
C ASN A 354 -4.54 -21.84 24.67
N ILE A 355 -3.85 -20.70 24.67
CA ILE A 355 -2.58 -20.55 25.39
C ILE A 355 -2.88 -20.36 26.87
N LYS A 356 -2.23 -21.14 27.74
CA LYS A 356 -2.32 -20.92 29.19
C LYS A 356 -1.41 -19.77 29.63
N TYR A 357 -0.16 -19.81 29.18
CA TYR A 357 0.84 -18.77 29.43
C TYR A 357 1.99 -18.92 28.43
N ALA A 358 2.83 -17.90 28.33
CA ALA A 358 4.13 -18.02 27.68
C ALA A 358 5.26 -17.75 28.68
N LYS A 359 6.44 -18.28 28.39
CA LYS A 359 7.68 -17.85 29.04
C LYS A 359 8.44 -16.95 28.08
N ILE A 360 9.00 -15.87 28.61
CA ILE A 360 9.74 -14.89 27.81
C ILE A 360 11.14 -14.70 28.37
N TRP A 361 12.11 -14.53 27.46
CA TRP A 361 13.48 -14.12 27.75
C TRP A 361 13.80 -12.87 26.94
N GLY A 362 14.49 -11.91 27.54
CA GLY A 362 14.87 -10.67 26.87
C GLY A 362 14.50 -9.41 27.63
N SER A 363 14.59 -8.28 26.94
CA SER A 363 14.48 -6.94 27.54
C SER A 363 13.03 -6.54 27.91
N GLY A 364 12.04 -7.33 27.49
CA GLY A 364 10.64 -7.15 27.86
C GLY A 364 10.32 -7.53 29.31
N VAL A 365 11.10 -8.44 29.91
CA VAL A 365 10.79 -9.09 31.18
C VAL A 365 11.74 -8.69 32.31
N LYS A 366 11.30 -8.87 33.56
CA LYS A 366 12.11 -8.56 34.75
C LYS A 366 13.21 -9.60 34.99
N TYR A 367 12.97 -10.83 34.59
CA TYR A 367 13.91 -11.94 34.68
C TYR A 367 13.62 -12.97 33.60
N ASP A 368 14.65 -13.71 33.21
CA ASP A 368 14.59 -14.71 32.15
C ASP A 368 13.64 -15.86 32.49
N GLY A 369 12.77 -16.22 31.54
CA GLY A 369 11.76 -17.26 31.70
C GLY A 369 10.54 -16.81 32.49
N GLN A 370 10.34 -15.49 32.69
CA GLN A 370 9.15 -14.94 33.34
C GLN A 370 7.89 -15.43 32.63
N ARG A 371 6.93 -15.92 33.43
CA ARG A 371 5.61 -16.32 32.93
C ARG A 371 4.75 -15.09 32.68
N VAL A 372 4.15 -15.03 31.50
CA VAL A 372 3.25 -13.95 31.11
C VAL A 372 1.93 -14.52 30.57
N GLY A 373 0.87 -13.73 30.69
CA GLY A 373 -0.44 -14.07 30.13
C GLY A 373 -0.51 -13.85 28.61
N PRO A 374 -1.62 -14.28 27.97
CA PRO A 374 -1.81 -14.15 26.52
C PRO A 374 -1.84 -12.70 25.99
N GLU A 375 -2.27 -11.75 26.82
CA GLU A 375 -2.38 -10.32 26.45
C GLU A 375 -1.08 -9.54 26.58
N TYR A 376 -0.01 -10.16 27.09
CA TYR A 376 1.28 -9.49 27.21
C TYR A 376 1.86 -9.21 25.81
N VAL A 377 2.46 -8.03 25.63
CA VAL A 377 3.10 -7.59 24.39
C VAL A 377 4.63 -7.70 24.54
N PRO A 378 5.29 -8.68 23.89
CA PRO A 378 6.75 -8.82 23.94
C PRO A 378 7.45 -7.69 23.16
N LYS A 379 8.71 -7.42 23.49
CA LYS A 379 9.55 -6.44 22.78
C LYS A 379 10.26 -7.08 21.58
N ASP A 380 10.83 -6.25 20.71
CA ASP A 380 11.70 -6.70 19.62
C ASP A 380 12.89 -7.50 20.16
N LYS A 381 13.20 -8.62 19.50
CA LYS A 381 14.22 -9.63 19.85
C LYS A 381 13.93 -10.45 21.10
N ASP A 382 12.76 -10.34 21.72
CA ASP A 382 12.40 -11.24 22.82
C ASP A 382 12.24 -12.69 22.31
N VAL A 383 12.60 -13.64 23.17
CA VAL A 383 12.41 -15.08 22.92
C VAL A 383 11.12 -15.51 23.59
N VAL A 384 10.25 -16.23 22.88
CA VAL A 384 8.95 -16.68 23.36
C VAL A 384 8.85 -18.21 23.30
N GLU A 385 8.54 -18.83 24.43
CA GLU A 385 8.17 -20.24 24.56
C GLU A 385 6.68 -20.34 24.91
N ILE A 386 5.87 -20.85 23.98
CA ILE A 386 4.43 -20.99 24.17
C ILE A 386 4.13 -22.27 24.96
N ARG A 387 3.24 -22.17 25.95
CA ARG A 387 2.72 -23.31 26.72
C ARG A 387 1.20 -23.39 26.59
N TYR A 388 0.75 -24.50 26.00
CA TYR A 388 -0.65 -24.91 25.86
C TYR A 388 -1.10 -25.82 27.02
#